data_AF-A0A0M2HKC5-F1
#
_entry.id   AF-A0A0M2HKC5-F1
#
_cell.length_a   1.000
_cell.length_b   1.000
_cell.length_c   1.000
_cell.angle_alpha   90.00
_cell.angle_beta   90.00
_cell.angle_gamma   90.00
#
_symmetry.space_group_name_H-M   'P 1'
#
loop_
_entity.id
_entity.type
_entity.pdbx_description
1 polymer ?
#
loop_
_entity_poly.entity_id
_entity_poly.type
_entity_poly.pdbx_seq_one_letter_code
_entity_poly.pdbx_strand_id
1 'polypeptide(L)'
;MSSWRAVGFDLDDTLFDHTGAATAAVRDFTKSLGFEATPERVTTWFELESEHFERWRAGRISFAHQRRLRLRGYLRSLGTDAPIAEGVAHRGAEPVTLEAALGEATLGTR
;
A
#
# COMPACT_ATOMS: atom_id res chain seq x y z
N MET A 1 36.50 17.90 0.77
CA MET A 1 35.65 16.70 0.91
C MET A 1 34.29 17.16 1.41
N SER A 2 33.21 16.81 0.73
CA SER A 2 31.86 17.16 1.22
C SER A 2 31.51 16.28 2.41
N SER A 3 31.03 16.89 3.49
CA SER A 3 30.52 16.20 4.68
C SER A 3 28.99 16.13 4.58
N TRP A 4 28.44 14.92 4.65
CA TRP A 4 27.01 14.71 4.76
C TRP A 4 26.52 15.14 6.14
N ARG A 5 25.43 15.90 6.19
CA ARG A 5 24.83 16.37 7.46
C ARG A 5 23.70 15.45 7.95
N ALA A 6 23.12 14.66 7.06
CA ALA A 6 22.05 13.73 7.36
C ALA A 6 22.05 12.58 6.34
N VAL A 7 21.53 11.44 6.77
CA VAL A 7 21.23 10.27 5.93
C VAL A 7 19.84 9.80 6.30
N GLY A 8 18.95 9.70 5.31
CA GLY A 8 17.61 9.14 5.47
C GLY A 8 17.62 7.67 5.09
N PHE A 9 17.03 6.83 5.93
CA PHE A 9 16.76 5.44 5.62
C PHE A 9 15.26 5.26 5.45
N ASP A 10 14.88 4.53 4.42
CA ASP A 10 13.55 3.96 4.34
C ASP A 10 13.36 2.91 5.45
N LEU A 11 12.10 2.56 5.74
CA LEU A 11 11.77 1.59 6.77
C LEU A 11 11.63 0.18 6.20
N ASP A 12 10.69 0.00 5.27
CA ASP A 12 10.24 -1.31 4.83
C ASP A 12 11.30 -1.98 3.95
N ASP A 13 11.71 -3.19 4.36
CA ASP A 13 12.81 -3.96 3.77
C ASP A 13 14.17 -3.22 3.69
N THR A 14 14.28 -2.10 4.42
CA THR A 14 15.54 -1.36 4.64
C THR A 14 16.01 -1.48 6.09
N LEU A 15 15.15 -1.11 7.05
CA LEU A 15 15.41 -1.22 8.48
C LEU A 15 14.53 -2.26 9.18
N PHE A 16 13.41 -2.63 8.56
CA PHE A 16 12.43 -3.56 9.09
C PHE A 16 12.14 -4.65 8.06
N ASP A 17 12.09 -5.92 8.50
CA ASP A 17 11.67 -7.05 7.66
C ASP A 17 10.15 -7.00 7.43
N HIS A 18 9.77 -6.08 6.55
CA HIS A 18 8.39 -5.83 6.21
C HIS A 18 7.81 -7.01 5.43
N THR A 19 8.56 -7.54 4.46
CA THR A 19 8.11 -8.68 3.64
C THR A 19 7.86 -9.93 4.50
N GLY A 20 8.75 -10.25 5.45
CA GLY A 20 8.57 -11.35 6.39
C GLY A 20 7.37 -11.15 7.31
N ALA A 21 7.22 -9.95 7.89
CA ALA A 21 6.09 -9.61 8.74
C ALA A 21 4.75 -9.67 8.00
N ALA A 22 4.68 -9.12 6.79
CA ALA A 22 3.49 -9.15 5.95
C ALA A 22 3.13 -10.57 5.54
N THR A 23 4.12 -11.39 5.18
CA THR A 23 3.91 -12.81 4.88
C THR A 23 3.30 -13.56 6.06
N ALA A 24 3.84 -13.37 7.27
CA ALA A 24 3.30 -13.99 8.48
C ALA A 24 1.84 -13.54 8.73
N ALA A 25 1.58 -12.24 8.65
CA ALA A 25 0.26 -11.67 8.88
C ALA A 25 -0.79 -12.19 7.89
N VAL A 26 -0.47 -12.29 6.60
CA VAL A 26 -1.39 -12.82 5.58
C VAL A 26 -1.69 -14.28 5.86
N ARG A 27 -0.69 -15.09 6.23
CA ARG A 27 -0.93 -16.51 6.54
C ARG A 27 -1.84 -16.67 7.74
N ASP A 28 -1.65 -15.89 8.79
CA ASP A 28 -2.47 -15.97 10.00
C ASP A 28 -3.87 -15.43 9.76
N PHE A 29 -4.00 -14.34 8.99
CA PHE A 29 -5.29 -13.80 8.58
C PHE A 29 -6.09 -14.83 7.76
N THR A 30 -5.48 -15.47 6.76
CA THR A 30 -6.14 -16.48 5.93
C THR A 30 -6.62 -17.68 6.75
N LYS A 31 -5.80 -18.15 7.70
CA LYS A 31 -6.21 -19.19 8.65
C LYS A 31 -7.36 -18.75 9.54
N SER A 32 -7.35 -17.50 10.01
CA SER A 32 -8.43 -16.97 10.85
C SER A 32 -9.79 -16.92 10.14
N LEU A 33 -9.77 -16.86 8.80
CA LEU A 33 -10.96 -16.94 7.95
C LEU A 33 -11.39 -18.39 7.64
N GLY A 34 -10.68 -19.40 8.18
CA GLY A 34 -10.97 -20.81 7.95
C GLY A 34 -10.36 -21.39 6.67
N PHE A 35 -9.45 -20.66 6.01
CA PHE A 35 -8.79 -21.10 4.78
C PHE A 35 -7.35 -21.55 5.03
N GLU A 36 -6.87 -22.50 4.23
CA GLU A 36 -5.45 -22.87 4.23
C GLU A 36 -4.57 -21.72 3.69
N ALA A 37 -3.47 -21.41 4.36
CA ALA A 37 -2.53 -20.38 3.91
C ALA A 37 -1.48 -20.93 2.94
N THR A 38 -1.91 -21.29 1.72
CA THR A 38 -1.02 -21.81 0.68
C THR A 38 -0.07 -20.72 0.15
N PRO A 39 1.09 -21.07 -0.42
CA PRO A 39 2.01 -20.11 -1.03
C PRO A 39 1.33 -19.23 -2.09
N GLU A 40 0.46 -19.81 -2.91
CA GLU A 40 -0.26 -19.10 -3.97
C GLU A 40 -1.16 -18.01 -3.39
N ARG A 41 -1.80 -18.27 -2.24
CA ARG A 41 -2.62 -17.27 -1.53
C ARG A 41 -1.77 -16.16 -0.93
N VAL A 42 -0.52 -16.42 -0.54
CA VAL A 42 0.39 -15.35 -0.13
C VAL A 42 0.78 -14.51 -1.36
N THR A 43 1.11 -15.16 -2.48
CA THR A 43 1.42 -14.49 -3.74
C THR A 43 0.26 -13.60 -4.21
N THR A 44 -0.98 -14.10 -4.21
CA THR A 44 -2.16 -13.33 -4.60
C THR A 44 -2.34 -12.05 -3.76
N TRP A 45 -2.03 -12.10 -2.46
CA TRP A 45 -2.09 -10.90 -1.61
C TRP A 45 -1.11 -9.81 -2.09
N PHE A 46 0.14 -10.20 -2.37
CA PHE A 46 1.17 -9.27 -2.82
C PHE A 46 0.96 -8.77 -4.26
N GLU A 47 0.40 -9.59 -5.14
CA GLU A 47 -0.02 -9.16 -6.48
C GLU A 47 -1.08 -8.04 -6.41
N LEU A 48 -2.08 -8.21 -5.54
CA LEU A 48 -3.12 -7.20 -5.30
C LEU A 48 -2.57 -5.95 -4.60
N GLU A 49 -1.61 -6.11 -3.69
CA GLU A 49 -0.89 -4.98 -3.10
C GLU A 49 -0.19 -4.17 -4.18
N SER A 50 0.63 -4.82 -5.02
CA SER A 50 1.39 -4.18 -6.09
C SER A 50 0.47 -3.43 -7.06
N GLU A 51 -0.61 -4.07 -7.52
CA GLU A 51 -1.56 -3.43 -8.46
C GLU A 51 -2.16 -2.14 -7.89
N HIS A 52 -2.67 -2.20 -6.65
CA HIS A 52 -3.38 -1.06 -6.08
C HIS A 52 -2.43 -0.01 -5.50
N PHE A 53 -1.24 -0.41 -5.06
CA PHE A 53 -0.18 0.52 -4.69
C PHE A 53 0.22 1.38 -5.89
N GLU A 54 0.43 0.78 -7.07
CA GLU A 54 0.76 1.54 -8.29
C GLU A 54 -0.39 2.44 -8.76
N ARG A 55 -1.65 2.05 -8.53
CA ARG A 55 -2.80 2.95 -8.78
C ARG A 55 -2.81 4.15 -7.83
N TRP A 56 -2.49 3.95 -6.55
CA TRP A 56 -2.34 5.05 -5.59
C TRP A 56 -1.14 5.93 -5.93
N ARG A 57 0.01 5.33 -6.23
CA ARG A 57 1.25 6.03 -6.63
C ARG A 57 1.05 6.90 -7.86
N ALA A 58 0.21 6.46 -8.80
CA ALA A 58 -0.21 7.24 -9.97
C ALA A 58 -1.32 8.28 -9.68
N GLY A 59 -1.73 8.48 -8.42
CA GLY A 59 -2.79 9.42 -8.03
C GLY A 59 -4.21 9.00 -8.41
N ARG A 60 -4.42 7.77 -8.89
CA ARG A 60 -5.74 7.31 -9.39
C ARG A 60 -6.71 6.91 -8.29
N ILE A 61 -6.21 6.57 -7.11
CA ILE A 61 -7.00 6.20 -5.92
C ILE A 61 -6.31 6.71 -4.65
N SER A 62 -7.06 6.85 -3.56
CA SER A 62 -6.47 7.21 -2.25
C SER A 62 -5.74 6.04 -1.60
N PHE A 63 -4.84 6.35 -0.65
CA PHE A 63 -4.12 5.34 0.12
C PHE A 63 -5.04 4.41 0.92
N ALA A 64 -6.14 4.92 1.47
CA ALA A 64 -7.14 4.08 2.13
C ALA A 64 -7.88 3.18 1.12
N HIS A 65 -8.12 3.69 -0.09
CA HIS A 65 -8.83 2.95 -1.13
C HIS A 65 -7.98 1.78 -1.65
N GLN A 66 -6.66 1.93 -1.83
CA GLN A 66 -5.82 0.82 -2.27
C GLN A 66 -5.88 -0.38 -1.30
N ARG A 67 -5.82 -0.12 0.02
CA ARG A 67 -5.87 -1.17 1.05
C ARG A 67 -7.21 -1.90 1.04
N ARG A 68 -8.31 -1.17 0.86
CA ARG A 68 -9.66 -1.75 0.75
C ARG A 68 -9.80 -2.60 -0.50
N LEU A 69 -9.30 -2.13 -1.65
CA LEU A 69 -9.34 -2.90 -2.89
C LEU A 69 -8.52 -4.18 -2.78
N ARG A 70 -7.33 -4.12 -2.17
CA ARG A 70 -6.50 -5.31 -1.91
C ARG A 70 -7.27 -6.33 -1.08
N LEU A 71 -7.83 -5.90 0.06
CA LEU A 71 -8.60 -6.78 0.93
C LEU A 71 -9.80 -7.40 0.19
N ARG A 72 -10.54 -6.62 -0.59
CA ARG A 72 -11.66 -7.13 -1.40
C ARG A 72 -11.25 -8.15 -2.44
N GLY A 73 -10.21 -7.84 -3.21
CA GLY A 73 -9.68 -8.75 -4.22
C GLY A 73 -9.24 -10.06 -3.56
N TYR A 74 -8.63 -9.97 -2.38
CA TYR A 74 -8.16 -11.12 -1.65
C TYR A 74 -9.31 -11.99 -1.15
N LEU A 75 -10.30 -11.39 -0.49
CA LEU A 75 -11.50 -12.10 -0.03
C LEU A 75 -12.25 -12.78 -1.18
N ARG A 76 -12.39 -12.09 -2.32
CA ARG A 76 -12.97 -12.69 -3.53
C ARG A 76 -12.17 -13.90 -4.02
N SER A 77 -10.84 -13.84 -3.99
CA SER A 77 -9.99 -14.97 -4.38
C SER A 77 -10.16 -16.19 -3.47
N LEU A 78 -10.62 -15.98 -2.22
CA LEU A 78 -10.98 -17.04 -1.28
C LEU A 78 -12.42 -17.56 -1.48
N GLY A 79 -13.20 -16.96 -2.39
CA GLY A 79 -14.61 -17.30 -2.59
C GLY A 79 -15.53 -16.74 -1.50
N THR A 80 -15.11 -15.68 -0.79
CA THR A 80 -15.95 -14.98 0.19
C THR A 80 -16.24 -13.55 -0.26
N ASP A 81 -17.49 -13.14 -0.09
CA ASP A 81 -17.91 -11.76 -0.27
C ASP A 81 -18.03 -11.10 1.10
N ALA A 82 -17.14 -10.16 1.43
CA ALA A 82 -17.37 -9.29 2.58
C ALA A 82 -18.31 -8.14 2.20
N PRO A 83 -19.41 -7.91 2.94
CA PRO A 83 -20.13 -6.66 2.86
C PRO A 83 -19.23 -5.55 3.37
N ILE A 84 -19.13 -4.45 2.64
CA ILE A 84 -18.43 -3.24 3.10
C ILE A 84 -19.49 -2.18 3.21
N ALA A 85 -19.68 -1.65 4.42
CA ALA A 85 -20.25 -0.32 4.55
C ALA A 85 -19.33 0.63 3.77
N GLU A 86 -19.91 1.42 2.85
CA GLU A 86 -19.14 2.41 2.10
C GLU A 86 -18.35 3.27 3.08
N GLY A 87 -17.03 3.18 3.01
CA GLY A 87 -16.17 4.06 3.80
C GLY A 87 -16.43 5.48 3.33
N VAL A 88 -16.91 6.33 4.25
CA VAL A 88 -17.11 7.76 4.06
C VAL A 88 -15.98 8.33 3.21
N ALA A 89 -16.34 8.97 2.10
CA ALA A 89 -15.39 9.69 1.25
C ALA A 89 -14.52 10.57 2.16
N HIS A 90 -13.20 10.37 2.11
CA HIS A 90 -12.30 11.29 2.78
C HIS A 90 -12.45 12.64 2.09
N ARG A 91 -13.19 13.55 2.73
CA ARG A 91 -13.23 14.98 2.38
C ARG A 91 -11.81 15.50 2.56
N GLY A 92 -11.02 15.47 1.49
CA GLY A 92 -9.60 15.86 1.53
C GLY A 92 -8.69 15.24 0.46
N ALA A 93 -9.14 14.22 -0.29
CA ALA A 93 -8.38 13.77 -1.46
C ALA A 93 -8.70 14.69 -2.67
N GLU A 94 -8.20 15.92 -2.65
CA GLU A 94 -8.08 16.71 -3.88
C GLU A 94 -7.17 15.92 -4.85
N PRO A 95 -7.50 15.85 -6.15
CA PRO A 95 -6.59 15.27 -7.12
C PRO A 95 -5.28 16.06 -7.06
N VAL A 96 -4.17 15.38 -6.74
CA VAL A 96 -2.85 15.98 -6.82
C VAL A 96 -2.60 16.32 -8.29
N THR A 97 -2.77 17.58 -8.65
CA THR A 97 -2.44 18.08 -9.98
C THR A 97 -0.94 18.05 -10.15
N LEU A 98 -0.47 17.80 -11.38
CA LEU A 98 0.95 17.72 -11.71
C LEU A 98 1.72 19.00 -11.32
N GLU A 99 1.03 20.15 -11.28
CA GLU A 99 1.59 21.43 -10.82
C GLU A 99 1.91 21.47 -9.32
N ALA A 100 1.09 20.83 -8.46
CA ALA A 100 1.33 20.80 -7.02
C ALA A 100 2.57 19.96 -6.65
N ALA A 101 2.88 18.94 -7.44
CA ALA A 101 4.06 18.08 -7.23
C ALA A 101 5.39 18.72 -7.68
N LEU A 102 5.35 19.74 -8.53
CA LEU A 102 6.53 20.41 -9.08
C LEU A 102 6.81 21.79 -8.46
N GLY A 103 5.95 22.27 -7.55
CA GLY A 103 6.01 23.62 -6.97
C GLY A 103 7.05 23.86 -5.88
N GLU A 104 7.69 22.84 -5.30
CA GLU A 104 8.68 23.02 -4.22
C GLU A 104 10.15 22.85 -4.67
N ALA A 105 10.42 22.86 -5.98
CA ALA A 105 11.78 22.91 -6.51
C ALA A 105 12.12 24.32 -7.02
N THR A 106 12.00 25.35 -6.18
CA THR A 106 12.68 26.62 -6.47
C THR A 106 14.02 26.64 -5.76
N LEU A 107 15.09 26.50 -6.55
CA LEU A 107 16.46 26.78 -6.14
C LEU A 107 16.54 28.15 -5.47
N GLY A 108 16.74 28.16 -4.16
CA GLY A 108 17.19 29.33 -3.42
C GLY A 108 18.66 29.57 -3.73
N THR A 109 18.93 30.37 -4.77
CA THR A 109 20.22 31.03 -4.93
C THR A 109 20.36 32.06 -3.80
N ARG A 110 21.20 31.79 -2.81
CA ARG A 110 22.03 32.77 -2.09
C ARG A 110 23.08 32.08 -1.23
#